data_AF-A0A816E670-F1
#
_entry.id   AF-A0A816E670-F1
#
_cell.length_a   1.000
_cell.length_b   1.000
_cell.length_c   1.000
_cell.angle_alpha   90.00
_cell.angle_beta   90.00
_cell.angle_gamma   90.00
#
_symmetry.space_group_name_H-M   'P 1'
#
loop_
_entity.id
_entity.type
_entity.pdbx_description
1 polymer ?
#
loop_
_entity_poly.entity_id
_entity_poly.type
_entity_poly.pdbx_seq_one_letter_code
_entity_poly.pdbx_strand_id
1 'polypeptide(L)'
;KTIENNDDSDHSEANDKVTFDSNGQFSDDLVEKPSLLDFLRNHISPFSGTGDAYKWFIQLDSTFSDLKLSFRDRIEILPYFLGGGAMIWYSLNRQKIIDYHDFCQLFTLEFLNVKSPPDSHRSSQLTNSFSHISPSVILGKNSMDNSMDQLLDTTTSFIP
;
A
#
# COMPACT_ATOMS: atom_id res chain seq x y z
N LYS A 1 49.53 11.03 -39.18
CA LYS A 1 50.62 10.03 -39.08
C LYS A 1 50.58 9.49 -37.65
N THR A 2 49.84 8.41 -37.41
CA THR A 2 50.32 7.00 -37.24
C THR A 2 50.70 6.78 -35.76
N ILE A 3 50.38 5.71 -35.02
CA ILE A 3 50.25 4.26 -35.25
C ILE A 3 49.37 3.74 -34.08
N GLU A 4 48.16 3.22 -34.29
CA GLU A 4 47.76 1.80 -34.38
C GLU A 4 48.41 0.80 -33.40
N ASN A 5 47.59 0.33 -32.45
CA ASN A 5 47.36 -1.04 -31.99
C ASN A 5 48.53 -2.03 -31.84
N ASN A 6 48.65 -2.59 -30.64
CA ASN A 6 48.50 -4.01 -30.32
C ASN A 6 49.11 -4.27 -28.93
N ASP A 7 48.36 -4.87 -28.01
CA ASP A 7 48.97 -5.90 -27.18
C ASP A 7 47.93 -6.89 -26.67
N ASP A 8 48.27 -8.15 -26.90
CA ASP A 8 47.53 -9.35 -26.60
C ASP A 8 47.58 -9.62 -25.09
N SER A 9 46.46 -10.08 -24.51
CA SER A 9 46.49 -10.70 -23.18
C SER A 9 45.52 -11.87 -23.12
N ASP A 10 46.08 -12.99 -23.55
CA ASP A 10 46.00 -14.33 -22.97
C ASP A 10 44.74 -14.67 -22.15
N HIS A 11 43.85 -15.43 -22.81
CA HIS A 11 42.81 -16.21 -22.16
C HIS A 11 43.43 -17.42 -21.43
N SER A 12 43.73 -17.25 -20.14
CA SER A 12 44.01 -18.39 -19.26
C SER A 12 42.71 -19.05 -18.82
N GLU A 13 42.43 -20.18 -19.47
CA GLU A 13 41.38 -21.15 -19.19
C GLU A 13 41.68 -21.87 -17.86
N ALA A 14 41.05 -21.42 -16.77
CA ALA A 14 41.15 -22.09 -15.47
C ALA A 14 40.15 -23.26 -15.44
N ASN A 15 40.67 -24.47 -15.59
CA ASN A 15 39.94 -25.73 -15.45
C ASN A 15 39.33 -25.86 -14.04
N ASP A 16 38.00 -25.85 -14.03
CA ASP A 16 37.14 -26.07 -12.88
C ASP A 16 37.13 -27.57 -12.54
N LYS A 17 37.96 -27.98 -11.56
CA LYS A 17 37.95 -29.34 -11.00
C LYS A 17 37.26 -29.30 -9.64
N VAL A 18 35.92 -29.31 -9.66
CA VAL A 18 35.09 -29.51 -8.48
C VAL A 18 35.22 -30.97 -8.04
N THR A 19 35.89 -31.18 -6.91
CA THR A 19 35.98 -32.48 -6.24
C THR A 19 34.85 -32.57 -5.22
N PHE A 20 33.90 -33.47 -5.44
CA PHE A 20 32.81 -33.75 -4.49
C PHE A 20 33.25 -34.85 -3.52
N ASP A 21 33.71 -34.44 -2.34
CA ASP A 21 34.00 -35.36 -1.25
C ASP A 21 32.67 -35.74 -0.57
N SER A 22 32.21 -36.95 -0.85
CA SER A 22 30.96 -37.52 -0.36
C SER A 22 31.08 -38.04 1.08
N ASN A 23 31.50 -37.19 2.01
CA ASN A 23 31.46 -37.49 3.44
C ASN A 23 30.55 -36.49 4.15
N GLY A 24 29.29 -36.89 4.27
CA GLY A 24 28.26 -36.17 5.02
C GLY A 24 28.65 -35.99 6.47
N GLN A 25 28.79 -34.72 6.86
CA GLN A 25 28.54 -34.27 8.21
C GLN A 25 28.20 -32.78 8.14
N PHE A 26 26.95 -32.49 7.73
CA PHE A 26 26.34 -31.20 8.02
C PHE A 26 26.26 -31.11 9.53
N SER A 27 27.15 -30.32 10.12
CA SER A 27 27.07 -29.98 11.53
C SER A 27 25.80 -29.17 11.72
N ASP A 28 24.87 -29.81 12.38
CA ASP A 28 23.51 -29.40 12.72
C ASP A 28 23.55 -28.31 13.79
N ASP A 29 24.01 -27.12 13.39
CA ASP A 29 23.99 -25.91 14.21
C ASP A 29 23.39 -24.75 13.38
N LEU A 30 22.37 -25.08 12.59
CA LEU A 30 21.40 -24.11 12.09
C LEU A 30 20.55 -23.66 13.28
N VAL A 31 21.11 -22.77 14.09
CA VAL A 31 20.31 -21.88 14.94
C VAL A 31 19.33 -21.20 14.00
N GLU A 32 18.09 -21.69 13.94
CA GLU A 32 16.98 -21.10 13.21
C GLU A 32 16.89 -19.64 13.62
N LYS A 33 17.48 -18.74 12.82
CA LYS A 33 17.27 -17.32 13.01
C LYS A 33 15.78 -17.11 12.85
N PRO A 34 15.07 -16.56 13.85
CA PRO A 34 13.66 -16.26 13.70
C PRO A 34 13.48 -15.39 12.46
N SER A 35 12.52 -15.73 11.60
CA SER A 35 12.32 -14.97 10.38
C SER A 35 11.98 -13.52 10.77
N LEU A 36 12.36 -12.55 9.92
CA LEU A 36 12.05 -11.14 10.15
C LEU A 36 10.55 -10.93 10.48
N LEU A 37 9.67 -11.71 9.83
CA LEU A 37 8.24 -11.69 10.09
C LEU A 37 7.87 -12.23 11.47
N ASP A 38 8.54 -13.27 11.97
CA ASP A 38 8.31 -13.79 13.32
C ASP A 38 8.78 -12.80 14.38
N PHE A 39 9.92 -12.15 14.16
CA PHE A 39 10.37 -11.04 15.00
C PHE A 39 9.30 -9.94 15.03
N LEU A 40 8.87 -9.45 13.87
CA LEU A 40 7.89 -8.38 13.78
C LEU A 40 6.53 -8.74 14.43
N ARG A 41 6.06 -9.98 14.24
CA ARG A 41 4.79 -10.45 14.85
C ARG A 41 4.83 -10.47 16.38
N ASN A 42 6.01 -10.67 16.97
CA ASN A 42 6.19 -10.60 18.42
C ASN A 42 6.17 -9.15 18.94
N HIS A 43 6.44 -8.17 18.08
CA HIS A 43 6.52 -6.75 18.44
C HIS A 43 5.29 -5.93 18.06
N ILE A 44 4.51 -6.38 17.08
CA ILE A 44 3.38 -5.64 16.53
C ILE A 44 2.16 -6.57 16.46
N SER A 45 1.14 -6.26 17.26
CA SER A 45 -0.13 -6.97 17.18
C SER A 45 -0.87 -6.61 15.88
N PRO A 46 -1.54 -7.57 15.21
CA PRO A 46 -2.34 -7.27 14.03
C PRO A 46 -3.48 -6.29 14.34
N PHE A 47 -3.71 -5.33 13.44
CA PHE A 47 -4.82 -4.39 13.54
C PHE A 47 -6.05 -4.91 12.82
N SER A 48 -7.16 -5.05 13.53
CA SER A 48 -8.41 -5.61 13.00
C SER A 48 -9.31 -4.58 12.30
N GLY A 49 -8.95 -3.29 12.33
CA GLY A 49 -9.84 -2.18 11.94
C GLY A 49 -10.61 -1.59 13.13
N THR A 50 -10.39 -2.10 14.34
CA THR A 50 -11.01 -1.59 15.57
C THR A 50 -9.95 -1.33 16.64
N GLY A 51 -10.21 -0.41 17.56
CA GLY A 51 -9.28 0.01 18.61
C GLY A 51 -8.55 1.31 18.30
N ASP A 52 -7.41 1.52 18.97
CA ASP A 52 -6.61 2.74 18.83
C ASP A 52 -5.67 2.65 17.61
N ALA A 53 -6.21 3.05 16.45
CA ALA A 53 -5.49 3.05 15.19
C ALA A 53 -4.26 3.98 15.20
N TYR A 54 -4.31 5.08 15.96
CA TYR A 54 -3.19 6.01 16.07
C TYR A 54 -2.02 5.35 16.78
N LYS A 55 -2.26 4.76 17.95
CA LYS A 55 -1.24 4.06 18.72
C LYS A 55 -0.65 2.89 17.94
N TRP A 56 -1.50 2.12 17.26
CA TRP A 56 -1.04 1.00 16.43
C TRP A 56 -0.13 1.49 15.29
N PHE A 57 -0.53 2.53 14.58
CA PHE A 57 0.23 3.08 13.45
C PHE A 57 1.60 3.62 13.88
N ILE A 58 1.66 4.36 14.99
CA ILE A 58 2.93 4.86 15.55
C ILE A 58 3.86 3.70 15.94
N GLN A 59 3.33 2.64 16.56
CA GLN A 59 4.11 1.46 16.91
C GLN A 59 4.65 0.73 15.68
N LEU A 60 3.82 0.57 14.65
CA LEU A 60 4.21 -0.03 13.37
C LEU A 60 5.35 0.76 12.72
N ASP A 61 5.18 2.07 12.57
CA ASP A 61 6.14 2.94 11.88
C ASP A 61 7.47 3.09 12.64
N SER A 62 7.42 3.15 13.98
CA SER A 62 8.61 3.10 14.83
C SER A 62 9.37 1.79 14.60
N THR A 63 8.68 0.65 14.65
CA THR A 63 9.33 -0.66 14.48
C THR A 63 9.96 -0.80 13.10
N PHE A 64 9.28 -0.35 12.04
CA PHE A 64 9.83 -0.36 10.68
C PHE A 64 11.05 0.56 10.53
N SER A 65 11.05 1.69 11.24
CA SER A 65 12.16 2.65 11.22
C SER A 65 13.36 2.13 12.01
N ASP A 66 13.14 1.49 13.16
CA ASP A 66 14.18 0.86 13.98
C ASP A 66 14.90 -0.26 13.22
N LEU A 67 14.14 -1.03 12.44
CA LEU A 67 14.66 -2.09 11.57
C LEU A 67 15.20 -1.57 10.22
N LYS A 68 15.13 -0.26 9.97
CA LYS A 68 15.57 0.40 8.73
C LYS A 68 14.98 -0.24 7.47
N LEU A 69 13.71 -0.65 7.53
CA LEU A 69 13.03 -1.25 6.40
C LEU A 69 12.80 -0.23 5.29
N SER A 70 13.08 -0.64 4.05
CA SER A 70 12.83 0.20 2.88
C SER A 70 11.33 0.40 2.67
N PHE A 71 10.93 1.46 1.96
CA PHE A 71 9.51 1.69 1.64
C PHE A 71 8.86 0.51 0.92
N ARG A 72 9.62 -0.17 0.06
CA ARG A 72 9.16 -1.37 -0.63
C ARG A 72 8.90 -2.50 0.35
N ASP A 73 9.85 -2.81 1.23
CA ASP A 73 9.70 -3.88 2.21
C ASP A 73 8.51 -3.62 3.13
N ARG A 74 8.33 -2.37 3.57
CA ARG A 74 7.19 -1.95 4.41
C ARG A 74 5.86 -2.28 3.74
N ILE A 75 5.72 -2.04 2.44
CA ILE A 75 4.51 -2.38 1.69
C ILE A 75 4.34 -3.89 1.53
N GLU A 76 5.41 -4.62 1.23
CA GLU A 76 5.35 -6.07 1.03
C GLU A 76 4.93 -6.81 2.31
N ILE A 77 5.36 -6.33 3.48
CA ILE A 77 5.05 -6.96 4.77
C ILE A 77 3.77 -6.44 5.43
N LEU A 78 3.26 -5.28 5.00
CA LEU A 78 2.11 -4.62 5.60
C LEU A 78 0.88 -5.54 5.79
N PRO A 79 0.50 -6.38 4.81
CA PRO A 79 -0.71 -7.20 4.93
C PRO A 79 -0.65 -8.21 6.09
N TYR A 80 0.54 -8.59 6.54
CA TYR A 80 0.70 -9.51 7.67
C TYR A 80 0.33 -8.89 9.03
N PHE A 81 0.24 -7.56 9.10
CA PHE A 81 -0.14 -6.82 10.31
C PHE A 81 -1.59 -6.32 10.27
N LEU A 82 -2.34 -6.69 9.24
CA LEU A 82 -3.75 -6.35 9.09
C LEU A 82 -4.61 -7.61 9.30
N GLY A 83 -5.70 -7.45 10.02
CA GLY A 83 -6.71 -8.48 10.22
C GLY A 83 -8.12 -7.90 10.07
N GLY A 84 -9.13 -8.77 10.13
CA GLY A 84 -10.54 -8.35 10.17
C GLY A 84 -10.93 -7.34 9.09
N GLY A 85 -11.59 -6.26 9.51
CA GLY A 85 -12.05 -5.18 8.63
C GLY A 85 -10.91 -4.40 7.97
N ALA A 86 -9.77 -4.23 8.64
CA ALA A 86 -8.62 -3.52 8.05
C ALA A 86 -8.02 -4.29 6.86
N MET A 87 -7.97 -5.61 6.92
CA MET A 87 -7.49 -6.43 5.80
C MET A 87 -8.45 -6.39 4.59
N ILE A 88 -9.76 -6.38 4.85
CA ILE A 88 -10.78 -6.19 3.81
C ILE A 88 -10.62 -4.81 3.16
N TRP A 89 -10.52 -3.76 3.97
CA TRP A 89 -10.30 -2.39 3.49
C TRP A 89 -9.03 -2.27 2.64
N TYR A 90 -7.91 -2.87 3.09
CA TYR A 90 -6.66 -2.87 2.35
C TYR A 90 -6.81 -3.57 1.00
N SER A 91 -7.50 -4.72 0.98
CA SER A 91 -7.73 -5.47 -0.25
C SER A 91 -8.55 -4.67 -1.28
N LEU A 92 -9.54 -3.90 -0.83
CA LEU A 92 -10.36 -3.02 -1.68
C LEU A 92 -9.59 -1.80 -2.19
N ASN A 93 -8.56 -1.36 -1.49
CA ASN A 93 -7.77 -0.19 -1.86
C ASN A 93 -6.36 -0.52 -2.38
N ARG A 94 -5.99 -1.81 -2.49
CA ARG A 94 -4.63 -2.26 -2.85
C ARG A 94 -4.12 -1.62 -4.14
N GLN A 95 -4.97 -1.46 -5.15
CA GLN A 95 -4.58 -0.86 -6.44
C GLN A 95 -4.24 0.64 -6.33
N LYS A 96 -4.70 1.31 -5.27
CA LYS A 96 -4.41 2.72 -4.99
C LYS A 96 -3.15 2.91 -4.14
N ILE A 97 -2.58 1.83 -3.60
CA ILE A 97 -1.42 1.84 -2.73
C ILE A 97 -0.21 1.44 -3.57
N ILE A 98 0.49 2.43 -4.15
CA ILE A 98 1.68 2.20 -4.97
C ILE A 98 2.92 2.17 -4.08
N ASP A 99 2.95 3.04 -3.07
CA ASP A 99 4.01 3.11 -2.07
C ASP A 99 3.47 3.19 -0.63
N TYR A 100 4.39 3.19 0.34
CA TYR A 100 4.04 3.26 1.76
C TYR A 100 3.34 4.58 2.12
N HIS A 101 3.65 5.68 1.42
CA HIS A 101 3.03 6.97 1.68
C HIS A 101 1.56 6.97 1.27
N ASP A 102 1.19 6.34 0.15
CA ASP A 102 -0.21 6.15 -0.26
C ASP A 102 -1.00 5.37 0.80
N PHE A 103 -0.39 4.31 1.36
CA PHE A 103 -1.00 3.57 2.46
C PHE A 103 -1.23 4.48 3.67
N CYS A 104 -0.23 5.24 4.10
CA CYS A 104 -0.35 6.14 5.25
C CYS A 104 -1.48 7.14 5.06
N GLN A 105 -1.58 7.77 3.88
CA GLN A 105 -2.66 8.70 3.57
C GLN A 105 -4.03 8.02 3.65
N LEU A 106 -4.23 6.92 2.94
CA LEU A 106 -5.50 6.20 2.94
C LEU A 106 -5.87 5.70 4.34
N PHE A 107 -4.91 5.19 5.10
CA PHE A 107 -5.11 4.73 6.46
C PHE A 107 -5.55 5.87 7.39
N THR A 108 -4.92 7.05 7.27
CA THR A 108 -5.28 8.22 8.09
C THR A 108 -6.69 8.74 7.78
N LEU A 109 -7.10 8.69 6.51
CA LEU A 109 -8.45 9.08 6.10
C LEU A 109 -9.50 8.11 6.66
N GLU A 110 -9.24 6.81 6.59
CA GLU A 110 -10.19 5.78 7.01
C GLU A 110 -10.27 5.65 8.55
N PHE A 111 -9.12 5.47 9.21
CA PHE A 111 -9.09 5.00 10.59
C PHE A 111 -8.76 6.08 11.61
N LEU A 112 -8.21 7.22 11.19
CA LEU A 112 -7.83 8.31 12.09
C LEU A 112 -8.78 9.51 12.03
N ASN A 113 -9.81 9.48 11.16
CA ASN A 113 -10.75 10.57 10.94
C ASN A 113 -10.05 11.93 10.73
N VAL A 114 -8.83 11.92 10.18
CA VAL A 114 -8.15 13.13 9.79
C VAL A 114 -8.90 13.63 8.57
N LYS A 115 -9.82 14.57 8.79
CA LYS A 115 -10.53 15.24 7.69
C LYS A 115 -9.46 15.70 6.71
N SER A 116 -9.58 15.25 5.47
CA SER A 116 -8.77 15.77 4.37
C SER A 116 -8.78 17.30 4.47
N PRO A 117 -7.63 17.97 4.28
CA PRO A 117 -7.61 19.42 4.25
C PRO A 117 -8.76 19.90 3.36
N PRO A 118 -9.58 20.87 3.80
CA PRO A 118 -10.62 21.40 2.93
C PRO A 118 -9.92 21.83 1.66
N ASP A 119 -10.36 21.30 0.51
CA ASP A 119 -9.79 21.61 -0.79
C ASP A 119 -9.57 23.11 -0.83
N SER A 120 -8.31 23.52 -0.73
CA SER A 120 -7.95 24.93 -0.74
C SER A 120 -8.23 25.35 -2.15
N HIS A 121 -9.43 25.88 -2.36
CA HIS A 121 -9.94 26.42 -3.61
C HIS A 121 -8.79 27.10 -4.31
N ARG A 122 -8.30 26.45 -5.37
CA ARG A 122 -7.40 27.06 -6.33
C ARG A 122 -8.24 28.11 -7.06
N SER A 123 -8.41 29.24 -6.41
CA SER A 123 -8.92 30.47 -6.97
C SER A 123 -7.86 30.95 -7.96
N SER A 124 -7.92 30.42 -9.16
CA SER A 124 -7.39 31.08 -10.34
C SER A 124 -8.57 31.34 -11.26
N GLN A 125 -9.28 32.40 -10.92
CA GLN A 125 -9.97 33.22 -11.90
C GLN A 125 -8.98 33.58 -13.01
N LEU A 126 -9.12 32.95 -14.16
CA LEU A 126 -8.86 33.58 -15.45
C LEU A 126 -10.15 33.45 -16.24
N THR A 127 -11.15 34.24 -15.84
CA THR A 127 -12.25 34.61 -16.72
C THR A 127 -11.64 35.46 -17.82
N ASN A 128 -11.27 34.82 -18.93
CA ASN A 128 -11.01 35.55 -20.16
C ASN A 128 -12.37 36.05 -20.66
N SER A 129 -12.64 37.31 -20.37
CA SER A 129 -13.77 38.06 -20.89
C SER A 129 -13.66 38.16 -22.41
N PHE A 130 -14.26 37.21 -23.12
CA PHE A 130 -14.75 37.42 -24.47
C PHE A 130 -16.27 37.52 -24.40
N SER A 131 -16.74 38.71 -24.05
CA SER A 131 -18.04 39.18 -24.50
C SER A 131 -18.05 39.12 -26.03
N HIS A 132 -19.06 38.48 -26.62
CA HIS A 132 -19.86 38.98 -27.74
C HIS A 132 -20.78 37.88 -28.31
N ILE A 133 -22.11 38.11 -28.19
CA ILE A 133 -23.16 37.87 -29.22
C ILE A 133 -23.49 36.38 -29.47
N SER A 134 -24.69 35.81 -29.26
CA SER A 134 -26.07 36.29 -29.47
C SER A 134 -27.11 35.29 -28.87
N PRO A 135 -28.42 35.62 -28.83
CA PRO A 135 -29.43 34.98 -27.98
C PRO A 135 -30.36 33.98 -28.70
N SER A 136 -31.15 33.28 -27.86
CA SER A 136 -32.39 32.51 -28.13
C SER A 136 -32.14 31.03 -28.49
N VAL A 137 -32.92 30.03 -28.05
CA VAL A 137 -34.35 30.00 -27.71
C VAL A 137 -34.69 28.60 -27.10
N ILE A 138 -35.66 28.56 -26.17
CA ILE A 138 -36.69 27.49 -25.95
C ILE A 138 -36.33 26.20 -25.18
N LEU A 139 -36.91 26.14 -23.96
CA LEU A 139 -37.91 25.15 -23.50
C LEU A 139 -37.52 23.67 -23.45
N GLY A 140 -37.57 23.11 -22.24
CA GLY A 140 -37.62 21.67 -22.02
C GLY A 140 -37.53 21.28 -20.56
N LYS A 141 -38.57 21.60 -19.78
CA LYS A 141 -38.83 20.92 -18.50
C LYS A 141 -38.96 19.43 -18.79
N ASN A 142 -38.29 18.57 -18.02
CA ASN A 142 -38.77 17.24 -17.66
C ASN A 142 -38.13 16.83 -16.33
N SER A 143 -38.88 17.13 -15.27
CA SER A 143 -38.77 16.54 -13.95
C SER A 143 -39.24 15.09 -14.06
N MET A 144 -38.39 14.13 -13.69
CA MET A 144 -38.83 12.77 -13.40
C MET A 144 -38.36 12.44 -11.99
N ASP A 145 -39.28 12.71 -11.06
CA ASP A 145 -39.34 12.06 -9.76
C ASP A 145 -39.34 10.54 -9.98
N ASN A 146 -38.44 9.84 -9.31
CA ASN A 146 -38.64 8.44 -8.98
C ASN A 146 -38.33 8.27 -7.49
N SER A 147 -39.33 8.62 -6.70
CA SER A 147 -39.50 8.11 -5.35
C SER A 147 -39.96 6.67 -5.44
N MET A 148 -39.18 5.74 -4.88
CA MET A 148 -39.61 4.37 -4.66
C MET A 148 -39.25 3.99 -3.22
N ASP A 149 -40.08 4.51 -2.31
CA ASP A 149 -40.35 3.89 -1.01
C ASP A 149 -40.84 2.46 -1.25
N GLN A 150 -40.10 1.43 -0.81
CA GLN A 150 -40.69 0.18 -0.34
C GLN A 150 -39.87 -0.42 0.80
N LEU A 151 -40.39 -0.14 2.01
CA LEU A 151 -40.45 -0.98 3.19
C LEU A 151 -40.19 -2.48 2.95
N LEU A 152 -39.20 -3.03 3.68
CA LEU A 152 -39.28 -4.40 4.21
C LEU A 152 -38.82 -4.38 5.67
N ASP A 153 -39.79 -4.17 6.56
CA ASP A 153 -39.71 -4.68 7.93
C ASP A 153 -39.68 -6.20 7.87
N THR A 154 -38.63 -6.83 8.38
CA THR A 154 -38.65 -8.26 8.72
C THR A 154 -38.25 -8.39 10.18
N THR A 155 -39.24 -8.20 11.04
CA THR A 155 -39.27 -8.73 12.40
C THR A 155 -39.37 -10.26 12.30
N THR A 156 -38.40 -11.00 12.84
CA THR A 156 -38.61 -12.42 13.16
C THR A 156 -37.80 -12.80 14.39
N SER A 157 -38.54 -12.87 15.50
CA SER A 157 -38.58 -13.98 16.46
C SER A 157 -37.33 -14.29 17.29
N PHE A 158 -37.34 -13.70 18.48
CA PHE A 158 -36.78 -14.27 19.71
C PHE A 158 -37.53 -15.57 20.07
N ILE A 159 -36.82 -16.66 20.35
CA ILE A 159 -37.36 -17.85 21.03
C ILE A 159 -36.37 -18.22 22.16
N PRO A 160 -36.87 -18.53 23.37
CA PRO A 160 -36.10 -18.62 24.61
C PRO A 160 -35.07 -19.74 24.70
#